data_AF-A0A1X0QNZ1-F1
#
_entry.id   AF-A0A1X0QNZ1-F1
#
_cell.length_a   1.000
_cell.length_b   1.000
_cell.length_c   1.000
_cell.angle_alpha   90.00
_cell.angle_beta   90.00
_cell.angle_gamma   90.00
#
_symmetry.space_group_name_H-M   'P 1'
#
loop_
_entity.id
_entity.type
_entity.pdbx_description
1 polymer ?
#
loop_
_entity_poly.entity_id
_entity_poly.type
_entity_poly.pdbx_seq_one_letter_code
_entity_poly.pdbx_strand_id
1 'polypeptide(L)'
;LFGGKPQYCPKHSMQQLTKKHVIDCLNMYRCLFMSETMKDPLSFPMGMLPTRPSIPYDFAFSWSQQWSIICTILHEFDQLRHSQVIPFKHPHGQKLLSWLDRFLQPSH
;
A
#
# COMPACT_ATOMS: atom_id res chain seq x y z
N LEU A 1 16.61 4.98 20.00
CA LEU A 1 17.30 3.73 19.61
C LEU A 1 16.38 2.57 19.99
N PHE A 2 15.57 2.05 19.05
CA PHE A 2 14.63 0.98 19.37
C PHE A 2 15.36 -0.37 19.36
N GLY A 3 15.81 -0.81 20.54
CA GLY A 3 16.40 -2.12 20.80
C GLY A 3 15.36 -3.24 20.84
N GLY A 4 14.59 -3.41 19.76
CA GLY A 4 13.74 -4.59 19.57
C GLY A 4 14.54 -5.75 18.99
N LYS A 5 14.22 -6.99 19.38
CA LYS A 5 14.79 -8.20 18.75
C LYS A 5 14.59 -8.13 17.23
N PRO A 6 15.58 -8.54 16.42
CA PRO A 6 15.42 -8.55 14.97
C PRO A 6 14.24 -9.43 14.60
N GLN A 7 13.25 -8.84 13.95
CA GLN A 7 12.12 -9.56 13.42
C GLN A 7 12.55 -10.25 12.12
N TYR A 8 12.24 -11.54 11.99
CA TYR A 8 12.51 -12.30 10.78
C TYR A 8 11.28 -12.32 9.90
N CYS A 9 11.49 -12.41 8.59
CA CYS A 9 10.40 -12.51 7.65
C CYS A 9 9.71 -13.88 7.80
N PRO A 10 8.38 -13.95 8.00
CA PRO A 10 7.66 -15.21 8.04
C PRO A 10 7.75 -16.01 6.73
N LYS A 11 7.86 -15.31 5.59
CA LYS A 11 8.04 -15.92 4.26
C LYS A 11 9.49 -16.37 4.02
N HIS A 12 10.46 -15.74 4.69
CA HIS A 12 11.90 -16.01 4.55
C HIS A 12 12.57 -16.05 5.93
N SER A 13 12.48 -17.19 6.60
CA SER A 13 12.85 -17.37 8.01
C SER A 13 14.30 -17.03 8.37
N MET A 14 15.21 -16.94 7.39
CA MET A 14 16.61 -16.54 7.60
C MET A 14 16.88 -15.05 7.35
N GLN A 15 15.93 -14.29 6.80
CA GLN A 15 16.12 -12.88 6.48
C GLN A 15 15.44 -11.97 7.50
N GLN A 16 16.17 -10.95 7.94
CA GLN A 16 15.62 -9.91 8.81
C GLN A 16 14.66 -9.02 8.04
N LEU A 17 13.55 -8.65 8.69
CA LEU A 17 12.52 -7.77 8.16
C LEU A 17 13.01 -6.31 8.15
N THR A 18 13.91 -6.00 7.22
CA THR A 18 14.37 -4.64 6.94
C THR A 18 13.46 -3.93 5.94
N LYS A 19 13.52 -2.60 5.86
CA LYS A 19 12.76 -1.84 4.85
C LYS A 19 13.03 -2.35 3.42
N LYS A 20 14.29 -2.64 3.09
CA LYS A 20 14.68 -3.18 1.78
C LYS A 20 14.08 -4.57 1.55
N HIS A 21 14.21 -5.47 2.52
CA HIS A 21 13.63 -6.81 2.42
C HIS A 21 12.12 -6.76 2.22
N VAL A 22 11.41 -5.87 2.91
CA VAL A 22 9.96 -5.71 2.77
C VAL A 22 9.58 -5.25 1.36
N ILE A 23 10.32 -4.29 0.79
CA ILE A 23 10.12 -3.81 -0.58
C ILE A 23 10.31 -4.96 -1.58
N ASP A 24 11.39 -5.74 -1.42
CA ASP A 24 11.74 -6.85 -2.31
C ASP A 24 10.75 -8.03 -2.13
N CYS A 25 10.42 -8.39 -0.89
CA CYS A 25 9.54 -9.53 -0.54
C CYS A 25 8.09 -9.31 -0.95
N LEU A 26 7.61 -8.05 -0.93
CA LEU A 26 6.27 -7.68 -1.40
C LEU A 26 6.27 -7.21 -2.85
N ASN A 27 7.43 -7.21 -3.51
CA ASN A 27 7.60 -6.78 -4.89
C ASN A 27 6.96 -5.41 -5.18
N MET A 28 7.14 -4.45 -4.25
CA MET A 28 6.37 -3.21 -4.23
C MET A 28 6.52 -2.39 -5.52
N TYR A 29 7.72 -2.33 -6.11
CA TYR A 29 7.95 -1.59 -7.36
C TYR A 29 7.13 -2.14 -8.51
N ARG A 30 7.04 -3.47 -8.64
CA ARG A 30 6.26 -4.10 -9.71
C ARG A 30 4.77 -3.93 -9.48
N CYS A 31 4.30 -4.08 -8.26
CA CYS A 31 2.89 -3.88 -7.91
C CYS A 31 2.45 -2.43 -8.18
N LEU A 32 3.29 -1.45 -7.85
CA LEU A 32 2.98 -0.03 -7.99
C LEU A 32 3.34 0.54 -9.37
N PHE A 33 3.85 -0.28 -10.29
CA PHE A 33 4.36 0.15 -11.60
C PHE A 33 5.39 1.30 -11.49
N MET A 34 6.28 1.21 -10.50
CA MET A 34 7.31 2.22 -10.22
C MET A 34 8.71 1.73 -10.57
N SER A 35 9.61 2.68 -10.83
CA SER A 35 11.03 2.38 -11.03
C SER A 35 11.71 2.01 -9.73
N GLU A 36 12.58 1.00 -9.76
CA GLU A 36 13.44 0.60 -8.64
C GLU A 36 14.44 1.69 -8.21
N THR A 37 14.61 2.74 -9.03
CA THR A 37 15.43 3.92 -8.72
C THR A 37 14.83 4.79 -7.63
N MET A 38 13.54 4.65 -7.33
CA MET A 38 12.87 5.42 -6.28
C MET A 38 13.26 4.90 -4.90
N LYS A 39 13.69 5.78 -3.99
CA LYS A 39 14.15 5.38 -2.64
C LYS A 39 13.06 4.72 -1.77
N ASP A 40 11.79 5.05 -2.02
CA ASP A 40 10.66 4.49 -1.30
C ASP A 40 9.41 4.42 -2.20
N PRO A 41 8.97 3.24 -2.61
CA PRO A 41 7.87 3.08 -3.54
C PRO A 41 6.52 3.54 -2.96
N LEU A 42 6.36 3.58 -1.63
CA LEU A 42 5.11 4.03 -1.01
C LEU A 42 5.03 5.55 -0.83
N SER A 43 6.17 6.24 -0.76
CA SER A 43 6.20 7.69 -0.48
C SER A 43 5.62 8.53 -1.61
N PHE A 44 5.92 8.18 -2.87
CA PHE A 44 5.40 8.89 -4.04
C PHE A 44 3.88 8.83 -4.19
N PRO A 45 3.23 7.64 -4.15
CA PRO A 45 1.78 7.56 -4.24
C PRO A 45 1.12 8.29 -3.07
N MET A 46 1.64 8.14 -1.85
CA MET A 46 1.11 8.85 -0.67
C MET A 46 1.18 10.37 -0.80
N GLY A 47 2.19 10.91 -1.48
CA GLY A 47 2.29 12.33 -1.77
C GLY A 47 1.27 12.84 -2.80
N MET A 48 0.71 11.96 -3.63
CA MET A 48 -0.29 12.27 -4.66
C MET A 48 -1.74 12.06 -4.18
N LEU A 49 -1.94 11.93 -2.88
CA LEU A 49 -3.29 11.82 -2.33
C LEU A 49 -4.14 13.02 -2.74
N PRO A 50 -5.41 12.79 -3.10
CA PRO A 50 -6.27 13.86 -3.54
C PRO A 50 -6.58 14.74 -2.32
N THR A 51 -6.09 15.98 -2.35
CA THR A 51 -6.34 16.96 -1.28
C THR A 51 -7.54 17.84 -1.58
N ARG A 52 -8.03 17.81 -2.83
CA ARG A 52 -9.14 18.65 -3.31
C ARG A 52 -10.45 17.87 -3.36
N PRO A 53 -11.59 18.52 -3.07
CA PRO A 53 -12.91 17.90 -3.08
C PRO A 53 -13.46 17.63 -4.49
N SER A 54 -12.79 18.11 -5.54
CA SER A 54 -13.15 17.84 -6.95
C SER A 54 -11.93 17.30 -7.68
N ILE A 55 -12.03 16.06 -8.16
CA ILE A 55 -11.01 15.42 -8.99
C ILE A 55 -11.67 14.91 -10.27
N PRO A 56 -10.95 14.92 -11.43
CA PRO A 56 -11.46 14.34 -12.65
C PRO A 56 -11.76 12.84 -12.52
N TYR A 57 -12.72 12.33 -13.30
CA TYR A 57 -13.07 10.90 -13.32
C TYR A 57 -11.84 10.01 -13.57
N ASP A 58 -11.03 10.33 -14.60
CA ASP A 58 -9.84 9.52 -14.95
C ASP A 58 -8.82 9.49 -13.81
N PHE A 59 -8.71 10.59 -13.07
CA PHE A 59 -7.86 10.65 -11.88
C PHE A 59 -8.43 9.79 -10.77
N ALA A 60 -9.72 9.92 -10.46
CA ALA A 60 -10.39 9.10 -9.44
C ALA A 60 -10.30 7.60 -9.77
N PHE A 61 -10.41 7.24 -11.04
CA PHE A 61 -10.35 5.86 -11.53
C PHE A 61 -8.94 5.29 -11.41
N SER A 62 -7.94 6.01 -11.92
CA SER A 62 -6.54 5.60 -11.79
C SER A 62 -6.15 5.44 -10.32
N TRP A 63 -6.66 6.35 -9.47
CA TRP A 63 -6.31 6.37 -8.07
C TRP A 63 -7.03 5.30 -7.24
N SER A 64 -8.26 4.91 -7.59
CA SER A 64 -8.95 3.79 -6.95
C SER A 64 -8.23 2.45 -7.21
N GLN A 65 -7.72 2.26 -8.43
CA GLN A 65 -6.92 1.08 -8.79
C GLN A 65 -5.61 1.04 -8.00
N GLN A 66 -4.85 2.14 -8.04
CA GLN A 66 -3.55 2.19 -7.39
C GLN A 66 -3.67 2.16 -5.86
N TRP A 67 -4.72 2.75 -5.29
CA TRP A 67 -4.99 2.65 -3.87
C TRP A 67 -5.30 1.21 -3.44
N SER A 68 -6.08 0.46 -4.23
CA SER A 68 -6.35 -0.95 -3.95
C SER A 68 -5.06 -1.80 -3.87
N ILE A 69 -4.08 -1.48 -4.70
CA ILE A 69 -2.75 -2.10 -4.67
C ILE A 69 -2.00 -1.72 -3.38
N ILE A 70 -2.00 -0.43 -3.01
CA ILE A 70 -1.39 0.06 -1.77
C ILE A 70 -2.02 -0.61 -0.54
N CYS A 71 -3.35 -0.73 -0.50
CA CYS A 71 -4.08 -1.41 0.56
C CYS A 71 -3.61 -2.87 0.72
N THR A 72 -3.44 -3.57 -0.40
CA THR A 72 -2.94 -4.96 -0.43
C THR A 72 -1.51 -5.04 0.11
N ILE A 73 -0.62 -4.17 -0.36
CA ILE A 73 0.77 -4.12 0.10
C ILE A 73 0.85 -3.84 1.61
N LEU A 74 0.07 -2.87 2.09
CA LEU A 74 0.03 -2.52 3.52
C LEU A 74 -0.52 -3.68 4.36
N HIS A 75 -1.54 -4.37 3.86
CA HIS A 75 -2.11 -5.54 4.53
C HIS A 75 -1.09 -6.69 4.61
N GLU A 76 -0.41 -7.02 3.52
CA GLU A 76 0.64 -8.04 3.53
C GLU A 76 1.82 -7.63 4.43
N PHE A 77 2.19 -6.35 4.43
CA PHE A 77 3.21 -5.83 5.33
C PHE A 77 2.82 -6.00 6.81
N ASP A 78 1.56 -5.71 7.15
CA ASP A 78 1.04 -5.88 8.50
C ASP A 78 1.08 -7.35 8.93
N GLN A 79 0.71 -8.27 8.02
CA GLN A 79 0.84 -9.71 8.24
C GLN A 79 2.31 -10.14 8.47
N LEU A 80 3.25 -9.63 7.66
CA LEU A 80 4.68 -9.90 7.82
C LEU A 80 5.20 -9.42 9.18
N ARG A 81 4.75 -8.25 9.65
CA ARG A 81 5.12 -7.68 10.94
C ARG A 81 4.48 -8.37 12.13
N HIS A 82 3.27 -8.88 12.00
CA HIS A 82 2.57 -9.48 13.13
C HIS A 82 2.70 -11.00 13.18
N SER A 83 3.30 -11.62 12.13
CA SER A 83 3.41 -13.08 11.99
C SER A 83 2.07 -13.79 12.20
N GLN A 84 0.97 -13.11 11.86
CA GLN A 84 -0.40 -13.54 12.05
C GLN A 84 -1.15 -13.34 10.75
N VAL A 85 -2.02 -14.28 10.40
CA VAL A 85 -2.99 -14.08 9.32
C VAL A 85 -4.02 -13.10 9.85
N ILE A 86 -3.86 -11.83 9.52
CA ILE A 86 -4.83 -10.81 9.85
C ILE A 86 -5.97 -10.99 8.86
N PRO A 87 -7.17 -11.38 9.31
CA PRO A 87 -8.28 -11.56 8.38
C PRO A 87 -8.61 -10.20 7.74
N PHE A 88 -8.91 -10.23 6.44
CA PHE A 88 -9.24 -9.07 5.61
C PHE A 88 -10.62 -8.50 5.97
N LYS A 89 -10.85 -8.18 7.24
CA LYS A 89 -12.15 -7.71 7.73
C LYS A 89 -12.39 -6.23 7.41
N HIS A 90 -11.31 -5.46 7.26
CA HIS A 90 -11.34 -4.09 6.76
C HIS A 90 -10.02 -3.80 6.05
N PRO A 91 -9.95 -3.86 4.71
CA PRO A 91 -8.76 -3.38 4.02
C PRO A 91 -8.47 -1.94 4.47
N HIS A 92 -7.23 -1.68 4.86
CA HIS A 92 -6.78 -0.32 5.14
C HIS A 92 -7.23 0.60 3.99
N GLY A 93 -7.77 1.78 4.28
CA GLY A 93 -8.10 2.73 3.23
C GLY A 93 -9.47 2.57 2.55
N GLN A 94 -10.40 1.75 3.06
CA GLN A 94 -11.79 1.73 2.56
C GLN A 94 -12.45 3.12 2.54
N LYS A 95 -12.17 3.96 3.54
CA LYS A 95 -12.70 5.34 3.57
C LYS A 95 -12.29 6.15 2.34
N LEU A 96 -11.07 5.97 1.84
CA LEU A 96 -10.61 6.66 0.64
C LEU A 96 -11.24 6.06 -0.62
N LEU A 97 -11.38 4.72 -0.69
CA LEU A 97 -12.10 4.07 -1.79
C LEU A 97 -13.56 4.55 -1.87
N SER A 98 -14.28 4.55 -0.75
CA SER A 98 -15.65 5.06 -0.69
C SER A 98 -15.73 6.55 -1.02
N TRP A 99 -14.70 7.33 -0.68
CA TRP A 99 -14.62 8.74 -1.05
C TRP A 99 -14.40 8.91 -2.56
N LEU A 100 -13.52 8.11 -3.17
CA LEU A 100 -13.21 8.08 -4.61
C LEU A 100 -14.40 7.61 -5.44
N ASP A 101 -15.16 6.64 -4.95
CA ASP A 101 -16.34 6.08 -5.63
C ASP A 101 -17.37 7.14 -6.02
N ARG A 102 -17.49 8.19 -5.19
CA ARG A 102 -18.39 9.34 -5.45
C ARG A 102 -18.06 10.12 -6.72
N PHE A 103 -16.83 10.02 -7.22
CA PHE A 103 -16.39 10.63 -8.46
C PHE A 103 -16.41 9.66 -9.65
N LEU A 104 -16.62 8.37 -9.38
CA LEU A 104 -16.72 7.31 -10.39
C LEU A 104 -18.17 7.07 -10.83
N GLN A 105 -19.15 7.50 -10.04
CA GLN A 105 -20.55 7.46 -10.44
C GLN A 105 -20.81 8.52 -11.52
N PRO A 106 -21.39 8.18 -12.68
CA PRO A 106 -21.84 9.18 -13.63
C PRO A 106 -22.91 10.05 -12.95
N SER A 107 -22.70 11.36 -12.96
CA SER A 107 -23.70 12.34 -12.54
C SER A 107 -24.96 12.14 -13.36
N HIS A 108 -26.03 11.69 -12.71
CA HIS A 108 -27.37 11.55 -13.27
C HIS A 108 -28.03 12.93 -13.46
#